data_AF-A0A2G9YED1-F1
#
_entry.id   AF-A0A2G9YED1-F1
#
_cell.length_a   1.000
_cell.length_b   1.000
_cell.length_c   1.000
_cell.angle_alpha   90.00
_cell.angle_beta   90.00
_cell.angle_gamma   90.00
#
_symmetry.space_group_name_H-M   'P 1'
#
loop_
_entity.id
_entity.type
_entity.pdbx_description
1 polymer ?
#
loop_
_entity_poly.entity_id
_entity_poly.type
_entity_poly.pdbx_seq_one_letter_code
_entity_poly.pdbx_strand_id
1 'polypeptide(L)'
;MDPFIENFKPEFEKSLEHLKEELGAIRTGRASPALIENIIVDVYDSKMPIKQLASISVPEARMIVIEPWDKTILKEVEKAVRKRADISFSASREDNILRLSLPPLTEEDRQKLVKVLDEKLEKSRVAIRGIRDKVRGEIIKKAQNKEFTEDDKYCLLEELDQLADDYSRKIKEMGEEKEKKIMTI
;
A
#
# COMPACT_ATOMS: atom_id res chain seq x y z
N MET A 1 28.65 -7.68 0.62
CA MET A 1 27.83 -7.11 -0.45
C MET A 1 28.71 -6.22 -1.29
N ASP A 2 28.96 -6.67 -2.50
CA ASP A 2 29.77 -6.01 -3.50
C ASP A 2 29.11 -4.69 -3.96
N PRO A 3 29.89 -3.62 -4.23
CA PRO A 3 29.36 -2.34 -4.72
C PRO A 3 28.49 -2.47 -5.98
N PHE A 4 28.77 -3.47 -6.83
CA PHE A 4 27.98 -3.74 -8.01
C PHE A 4 26.55 -4.15 -7.66
N ILE A 5 26.37 -5.06 -6.70
CA ILE A 5 25.04 -5.50 -6.24
C ILE A 5 24.32 -4.38 -5.49
N GLU A 6 25.05 -3.60 -4.70
CA GLU A 6 24.48 -2.49 -3.94
C GLU A 6 23.83 -1.43 -4.84
N ASN A 7 24.36 -1.19 -6.04
CA ASN A 7 23.77 -0.28 -7.02
C ASN A 7 22.38 -0.71 -7.53
N PHE A 8 22.04 -2.00 -7.46
CA PHE A 8 20.73 -2.51 -7.91
C PHE A 8 19.72 -2.62 -6.78
N LYS A 9 20.16 -2.56 -5.53
CA LYS A 9 19.28 -2.59 -4.35
C LYS A 9 18.14 -1.55 -4.41
N PRO A 10 18.35 -0.31 -4.90
CA PRO A 10 17.26 0.65 -5.09
C PRO A 10 16.15 0.18 -6.03
N GLU A 11 16.46 -0.63 -7.06
CA GLU A 11 15.44 -1.20 -7.96
C GLU A 11 14.54 -2.21 -7.20
N PHE A 12 15.12 -3.03 -6.33
CA PHE A 12 14.39 -3.95 -5.46
C PHE A 12 13.55 -3.21 -4.41
N GLU A 13 14.11 -2.18 -3.79
CA GLU A 13 13.39 -1.34 -2.81
C GLU A 13 12.19 -0.64 -3.43
N LYS A 14 12.35 -0.06 -4.62
CA LYS A 14 11.25 0.58 -5.35
C LYS A 14 10.10 -0.39 -5.66
N SER A 15 10.40 -1.65 -5.98
CA SER A 15 9.39 -2.69 -6.17
C SER A 15 8.62 -3.00 -4.88
N LEU A 16 9.33 -3.05 -3.74
CA LEU A 16 8.69 -3.22 -2.42
C LEU A 16 7.85 -2.01 -2.01
N GLU A 17 8.33 -0.79 -2.24
CA GLU A 17 7.59 0.43 -1.96
C GLU A 17 6.29 0.48 -2.76
N HIS A 18 6.36 0.15 -4.05
CA HIS A 18 5.17 0.04 -4.89
C HIS A 18 4.17 -0.99 -4.35
N LEU A 19 4.64 -2.19 -3.99
CA LEU A 19 3.79 -3.20 -3.36
C LEU A 19 3.16 -2.66 -2.07
N LYS A 20 3.93 -1.95 -1.23
CA LYS A 20 3.43 -1.38 0.03
C LYS A 20 2.30 -0.38 -0.21
N GLU A 21 2.40 0.46 -1.24
CA GLU A 21 1.34 1.39 -1.63
C GLU A 21 0.10 0.65 -2.13
N GLU A 22 0.28 -0.35 -3.01
CA GLU A 22 -0.81 -1.17 -3.53
C GLU A 22 -1.54 -1.95 -2.42
N LEU A 23 -0.78 -2.55 -1.51
CA LEU A 23 -1.32 -3.20 -0.32
C LEU A 23 -2.02 -2.19 0.60
N GLY A 24 -1.51 -0.96 0.70
CA GLY A 24 -2.15 0.13 1.43
C GLY A 24 -3.53 0.46 0.89
N ALA A 25 -3.71 0.40 -0.43
CA ALA A 25 -4.99 0.66 -1.10
C ALA A 25 -6.04 -0.46 -0.88
N ILE A 26 -5.61 -1.70 -0.57
CA ILE A 26 -6.53 -2.80 -0.28
C ILE A 26 -7.19 -2.59 1.10
N ARG A 27 -8.51 -2.45 1.10
CA ARG A 27 -9.34 -2.30 2.30
C ARG A 27 -9.32 -3.59 3.13
N THR A 28 -8.99 -3.49 4.42
CA THR A 28 -8.95 -4.63 5.36
C THR A 28 -10.19 -4.73 6.24
N GLY A 29 -11.23 -3.95 5.94
CA GLY A 29 -12.41 -3.82 6.82
C GLY A 29 -12.18 -2.97 8.06
N ARG A 30 -10.93 -2.57 8.33
CA ARG A 30 -10.60 -1.55 9.34
C ARG A 30 -10.76 -0.14 8.79
N ALA A 31 -11.26 0.74 9.64
CA ALA A 31 -11.25 2.18 9.46
C ALA A 31 -9.80 2.67 9.32
N SER A 32 -9.56 3.47 8.29
CA SER A 32 -8.29 4.15 8.06
C SER A 32 -8.56 5.58 7.59
N PRO A 33 -7.83 6.59 8.10
CA PRO A 33 -7.95 7.97 7.62
C PRO A 33 -7.77 8.09 6.11
N ALA A 34 -6.89 7.26 5.53
CA ALA A 34 -6.58 7.25 4.10
C ALA A 34 -7.81 7.04 3.18
N LEU A 35 -8.88 6.43 3.70
CA LEU A 35 -10.11 6.20 2.93
C LEU A 35 -10.83 7.50 2.57
N ILE A 36 -10.73 8.52 3.43
CA ILE A 36 -11.52 9.74 3.38
C ILE A 36 -10.68 11.02 3.28
N GLU A 37 -9.39 10.97 3.64
CA GLU A 37 -8.54 12.15 3.75
C GLU A 37 -8.37 12.93 2.43
N ASN A 38 -8.46 12.23 1.29
CA ASN A 38 -8.30 12.79 -0.05
C ASN A 38 -9.65 13.11 -0.73
N ILE A 39 -10.78 12.98 -0.02
CA ILE A 39 -12.08 13.41 -0.54
C ILE A 39 -12.07 14.93 -0.66
N ILE A 40 -12.44 15.44 -1.85
CA ILE A 40 -12.52 16.85 -2.14
C ILE A 40 -13.87 17.39 -1.65
N VAL A 41 -13.83 18.49 -0.91
CA VAL A 41 -14.99 19.22 -0.41
C VAL A 41 -15.00 20.60 -1.06
N ASP A 42 -16.17 21.02 -1.55
CA ASP A 42 -16.40 22.39 -2.04
C ASP A 42 -16.69 23.30 -0.83
N VAL A 43 -15.73 24.17 -0.48
CA VAL A 43 -15.84 25.10 0.66
C VAL A 43 -15.18 26.44 0.32
N TYR A 44 -15.79 27.55 0.73
CA TYR A 44 -15.27 28.92 0.49
C TYR A 44 -14.95 29.18 -1.00
N ASP A 45 -15.85 28.77 -1.91
CA ASP A 45 -15.69 28.87 -3.37
C ASP A 45 -14.45 28.14 -3.94
N SER A 46 -13.88 27.20 -3.18
CA SER A 46 -12.70 26.43 -3.55
C SER A 46 -12.86 24.94 -3.27
N LYS A 47 -11.99 24.12 -3.86
CA LYS A 47 -11.96 22.66 -3.68
C LYS A 47 -10.78 22.28 -2.82
N MET A 48 -11.05 21.76 -1.62
CA MET A 48 -10.01 21.37 -0.66
C MET A 48 -10.23 19.94 -0.16
N PRO A 49 -9.17 19.14 0.06
CA PRO A 49 -9.29 17.80 0.63
C PRO A 49 -9.63 17.85 2.13
N ILE A 50 -10.39 16.86 2.63
CA ILE A 50 -10.81 16.78 4.04
C ILE A 50 -9.62 16.89 5.00
N LYS A 51 -8.45 16.32 4.67
CA LYS A 51 -7.24 16.39 5.51
C LYS A 51 -6.76 17.79 5.86
N GLN A 52 -7.09 18.80 5.04
CA GLN A 52 -6.74 20.19 5.30
C GLN A 52 -7.82 20.93 6.11
N LEU A 53 -9.05 20.41 6.10
CA LEU A 53 -10.23 21.04 6.68
C LEU A 53 -10.59 20.45 8.06
N ALA A 54 -10.09 19.27 8.40
CA ALA A 54 -10.48 18.54 9.60
C ALA A 54 -9.37 17.65 10.16
N SER A 55 -9.45 17.40 11.47
CA SER A 55 -8.74 16.30 12.12
C SER A 55 -9.48 14.99 11.86
N ILE A 56 -8.74 13.94 11.47
CA ILE A 56 -9.28 12.60 11.20
C ILE A 56 -8.70 11.63 12.21
N SER A 57 -9.55 11.00 13.01
CA SER A 57 -9.16 9.97 13.98
C SER A 57 -9.95 8.68 13.80
N VAL A 58 -9.37 7.58 14.26
CA VAL A 58 -9.97 6.24 14.22
C VAL A 58 -10.02 5.71 15.65
N PRO A 59 -11.03 6.09 16.45
CA PRO A 59 -11.12 5.64 17.85
C PRO A 59 -11.43 4.15 17.97
N GLU A 60 -12.12 3.58 16.98
CA GLU A 60 -12.49 2.17 16.93
C GLU A 60 -12.15 1.59 15.56
N ALA A 61 -11.97 0.25 15.50
CA ALA A 61 -11.58 -0.44 14.27
C ALA A 61 -12.53 -0.21 13.09
N ARG A 62 -13.77 0.25 13.29
CA ARG A 62 -14.77 0.48 12.23
C ARG A 62 -15.37 1.88 12.25
N MET A 63 -14.87 2.77 13.11
CA MET A 63 -15.38 4.12 13.24
C MET A 63 -14.30 5.12 12.85
N ILE A 64 -14.60 6.00 11.92
CA ILE A 64 -13.79 7.17 11.61
C ILE A 64 -14.50 8.40 12.16
N VAL A 65 -13.75 9.28 12.80
CA VAL A 65 -14.23 10.50 13.40
C VAL A 65 -13.56 11.66 12.68
N ILE A 66 -14.38 12.53 12.09
CA ILE A 66 -13.92 13.74 11.41
C ILE A 66 -14.36 14.94 12.25
N GLU A 67 -13.39 15.71 12.72
CA GLU A 67 -13.60 16.94 13.47
C GLU A 67 -13.09 18.13 12.65
N PRO A 68 -13.97 18.87 11.96
CA PRO A 68 -13.59 20.06 11.21
C PRO A 68 -13.07 21.17 12.11
N TRP A 69 -12.07 21.91 11.64
CA TRP A 69 -11.56 23.10 12.35
C TRP A 69 -12.63 24.21 12.41
N ASP A 70 -13.45 24.32 11.36
CA ASP A 70 -14.61 25.21 11.30
C ASP A 70 -15.90 24.37 11.28
N LYS A 71 -16.75 24.57 12.28
CA LYS A 71 -18.02 23.83 12.45
C LYS A 71 -19.04 24.14 11.35
N THR A 72 -18.94 25.29 10.68
CA THR A 72 -19.88 25.69 9.63
C THR A 72 -19.79 24.79 8.40
N ILE A 73 -18.62 24.16 8.16
CA ILE A 73 -18.33 23.35 6.98
C ILE A 73 -18.78 21.88 7.14
N LEU A 74 -19.23 21.48 8.34
CA LEU A 74 -19.69 20.12 8.65
C LEU A 74 -20.82 19.64 7.71
N LYS A 75 -21.61 20.57 7.19
CA LYS A 75 -22.63 20.31 6.15
C LYS A 75 -22.04 19.87 4.83
N GLU A 76 -21.02 20.56 4.35
CA GLU A 76 -20.38 20.26 3.08
C GLU A 76 -19.50 19.02 3.18
N VAL A 77 -18.81 18.82 4.31
CA VAL A 77 -18.02 17.60 4.57
C VAL A 77 -18.91 16.35 4.54
N GLU A 78 -20.06 16.35 5.22
CA GLU A 78 -20.98 15.18 5.18
C GLU A 78 -21.48 14.90 3.76
N LYS A 79 -21.84 15.94 3.00
CA LYS A 79 -22.29 15.77 1.61
C LYS A 79 -21.18 15.19 0.75
N ALA A 80 -19.96 15.71 0.86
CA ALA A 80 -18.80 15.23 0.10
C ALA A 80 -18.49 13.76 0.42
N VAL A 81 -18.54 13.40 1.70
CA VAL A 81 -18.40 12.01 2.14
C VAL A 81 -19.50 11.15 1.53
N ARG A 82 -20.79 11.47 1.72
CA ARG A 82 -21.94 10.70 1.19
C ARG A 82 -21.97 10.54 -0.32
N LYS A 83 -21.40 11.48 -1.08
CA LYS A 83 -21.30 11.37 -2.54
C LYS A 83 -20.31 10.30 -3.00
N ARG A 84 -19.44 9.79 -2.14
CA ARG A 84 -18.45 8.77 -2.49
C ARG A 84 -19.14 7.41 -2.66
N ALA A 85 -19.53 7.10 -3.88
CA ALA A 85 -20.27 5.88 -4.23
C ALA A 85 -19.49 4.57 -3.97
N ASP A 86 -18.15 4.65 -3.89
CA ASP A 86 -17.30 3.46 -3.77
C ASP A 86 -17.26 2.85 -2.36
N ILE A 87 -17.78 3.57 -1.35
CA ILE A 87 -17.72 3.10 0.04
C ILE A 87 -19.11 3.22 0.67
N SER A 88 -19.67 2.08 1.07
CA SER A 88 -20.82 2.05 1.96
C SER A 88 -20.36 2.44 3.36
N PHE A 89 -20.67 3.66 3.81
CA PHE A 89 -20.50 4.11 5.19
C PHE A 89 -21.81 4.72 5.69
N SER A 90 -22.05 4.61 6.98
CA SER A 90 -23.12 5.34 7.66
C SER A 90 -22.51 6.57 8.32
N ALA A 91 -23.10 7.74 8.09
CA ALA A 91 -22.61 9.00 8.63
C ALA A 91 -23.60 9.51 9.68
N SER A 92 -23.15 9.72 10.91
CA SER A 92 -23.92 10.36 11.98
C SER A 92 -23.20 11.61 12.47
N ARG A 93 -23.95 12.69 12.67
CA ARG A 93 -23.44 13.91 13.28
C ARG A 93 -23.67 13.88 14.77
N GLU A 94 -22.69 14.33 15.53
CA GLU A 94 -22.80 14.55 16.97
C GLU A 94 -22.11 15.88 17.29
N ASP A 95 -22.91 16.88 17.67
CA ASP A 95 -22.49 18.27 17.89
C ASP A 95 -21.59 18.84 16.78
N ASN A 96 -20.28 18.75 16.96
CA ASN A 96 -19.25 19.35 16.10
C ASN A 96 -18.46 18.32 15.29
N ILE A 97 -18.83 17.04 15.38
CA ILE A 97 -18.05 15.92 14.86
C ILE A 97 -18.93 15.08 13.91
N LEU A 98 -18.32 14.57 12.85
CA LEU A 98 -18.94 13.60 11.95
C LEU A 98 -18.36 12.21 12.22
N ARG A 99 -19.20 11.29 12.69
CA ARG A 99 -18.85 9.87 12.85
C ARG A 99 -19.23 9.12 11.58
N LEU A 100 -18.29 8.35 11.06
CA LEU A 100 -18.49 7.42 9.95
C LEU A 100 -18.31 6.00 10.46
N SER A 101 -19.37 5.20 10.39
CA SER A 101 -19.31 3.78 10.72
C SER A 101 -19.30 2.94 9.44
N LEU A 102 -18.28 2.08 9.34
CA LEU A 102 -18.08 1.16 8.24
C LEU A 102 -18.82 -0.16 8.53
N PRO A 103 -19.67 -0.64 7.62
CA PRO A 103 -20.30 -1.94 7.78
C PRO A 103 -19.22 -3.05 7.76
N PRO A 104 -19.51 -4.21 8.40
CA PRO A 104 -18.63 -5.36 8.30
C PRO A 104 -18.48 -5.78 6.83
N LEU A 105 -17.27 -6.18 6.44
CA LEU A 105 -17.09 -6.90 5.19
C LEU A 105 -17.72 -8.28 5.33
N THR A 106 -18.52 -8.68 4.34
CA THR A 106 -19.03 -10.05 4.22
C THR A 106 -17.87 -11.01 3.94
N GLU A 107 -18.07 -12.30 4.24
CA GLU A 107 -17.07 -13.33 3.95
C GLU A 107 -16.73 -13.38 2.45
N GLU A 108 -17.74 -13.24 1.59
CA GLU A 108 -17.57 -13.22 0.13
C GLU A 108 -16.71 -12.04 -0.34
N ASP A 109 -16.89 -10.86 0.25
CA ASP A 109 -16.09 -9.68 -0.09
C ASP A 109 -14.66 -9.77 0.45
N ARG A 110 -14.46 -10.39 1.63
CA ARG A 110 -13.12 -10.71 2.14
C ARG A 110 -12.39 -11.66 1.20
N GLN A 111 -13.04 -12.72 0.73
CA GLN A 111 -12.44 -13.66 -0.22
C GLN A 111 -12.08 -12.99 -1.55
N LYS A 112 -12.91 -12.05 -2.07
CA LYS A 112 -12.55 -11.26 -3.26
C LYS A 112 -11.31 -10.40 -3.02
N LEU A 113 -11.19 -9.79 -1.84
CA LEU A 113 -10.03 -8.98 -1.48
C LEU A 113 -8.75 -9.81 -1.33
N VAL A 114 -8.86 -11.04 -0.82
CA VAL A 114 -7.72 -11.98 -0.76
C VAL A 114 -7.25 -12.34 -2.17
N LYS A 115 -8.17 -12.58 -3.12
CA LYS A 115 -7.77 -12.82 -4.53
C LYS A 115 -7.02 -11.64 -5.14
N VAL A 116 -7.51 -10.42 -4.89
CA VAL A 116 -6.82 -9.19 -5.35
C VAL A 116 -5.45 -9.07 -4.69
N LEU A 117 -5.33 -9.38 -3.39
CA LEU A 117 -4.07 -9.41 -2.67
C LEU A 117 -3.08 -10.37 -3.34
N ASP A 118 -3.50 -11.61 -3.63
CA ASP A 118 -2.66 -12.62 -4.27
C ASP A 118 -2.17 -12.20 -5.65
N GLU A 119 -3.05 -11.59 -6.47
CA GLU A 119 -2.67 -11.05 -7.78
C GLU A 119 -1.58 -9.97 -7.67
N LYS A 120 -1.67 -9.10 -6.66
CA LYS A 120 -0.66 -8.04 -6.42
C LYS A 120 0.66 -8.64 -5.94
N LEU A 121 0.62 -9.59 -5.02
CA LEU A 121 1.81 -10.30 -4.54
C LEU A 121 2.54 -11.02 -5.68
N GLU A 122 1.81 -11.70 -6.56
CA GLU A 122 2.43 -12.40 -7.69
C GLU A 122 3.07 -11.43 -8.68
N LYS A 123 2.42 -10.30 -8.98
CA LYS A 123 3.02 -9.25 -9.82
C LYS A 123 4.34 -8.74 -9.26
N SER A 124 4.40 -8.48 -7.95
CA SER A 124 5.65 -8.05 -7.30
C SER A 124 6.72 -9.14 -7.31
N ARG A 125 6.36 -10.42 -7.11
CA ARG A 125 7.32 -11.54 -7.24
C ARG A 125 7.88 -11.68 -8.65
N VAL A 126 7.04 -11.49 -9.67
CA VAL A 126 7.48 -11.48 -11.08
C VAL A 126 8.42 -10.30 -11.33
N ALA A 127 8.12 -9.11 -10.78
CA ALA A 127 8.99 -7.95 -10.90
C ALA A 127 10.37 -8.17 -10.26
N ILE A 128 10.44 -8.73 -9.04
CA ILE A 128 11.71 -9.07 -8.38
C ILE A 128 12.50 -10.10 -9.20
N ARG A 129 11.85 -11.15 -9.73
CA ARG A 129 12.49 -12.11 -10.63
C ARG A 129 13.05 -11.45 -11.88
N GLY A 130 12.29 -10.53 -12.49
CA GLY A 130 12.74 -9.77 -13.66
C GLY A 130 13.97 -8.91 -13.39
N ILE A 131 14.01 -8.22 -12.23
CA ILE A 131 15.19 -7.43 -11.82
C ILE A 131 16.40 -8.35 -11.63
N ARG A 132 16.23 -9.48 -10.91
CA ARG A 132 17.29 -10.46 -10.72
C ARG A 132 17.83 -10.99 -12.05
N ASP A 133 16.96 -11.39 -12.98
CA ASP A 133 17.37 -11.94 -14.27
C ASP A 133 18.09 -10.90 -15.15
N LYS A 134 17.68 -9.62 -15.07
CA LYS A 134 18.39 -8.50 -15.71
C LYS A 134 19.80 -8.33 -15.14
N VAL A 135 19.94 -8.24 -13.82
CA VAL A 135 21.26 -8.08 -13.15
C VAL A 135 22.16 -9.29 -13.42
N ARG A 136 21.60 -10.51 -13.37
CA ARG A 136 22.31 -11.73 -13.75
C ARG A 136 22.85 -11.67 -15.18
N GLY A 137 22.04 -11.17 -16.12
CA GLY A 137 22.46 -10.95 -17.50
C GLY A 137 23.62 -9.95 -17.62
N GLU A 138 23.61 -8.88 -16.81
CA GLU A 138 24.70 -7.89 -16.76
C GLU A 138 25.99 -8.48 -16.19
N ILE A 139 25.92 -9.25 -15.09
CA ILE A 139 27.07 -9.95 -14.51
C ILE A 139 27.72 -10.87 -15.55
N ILE A 140 26.91 -11.67 -16.26
CA ILE A 140 27.40 -12.60 -17.29
C ILE A 140 28.09 -11.84 -18.43
N LYS A 141 27.50 -10.74 -18.91
CA LYS A 141 28.09 -9.91 -19.98
C LYS A 141 29.43 -9.30 -19.54
N LYS A 142 29.50 -8.74 -18.33
CA LYS A 142 30.74 -8.17 -17.80
C LYS A 142 31.83 -9.22 -17.59
N ALA A 143 31.48 -10.42 -17.16
CA ALA A 143 32.42 -11.54 -17.09
C ALA A 143 32.94 -11.96 -18.48
N GLN A 144 32.08 -11.97 -19.51
CA GLN A 144 32.50 -12.23 -20.91
C GLN A 144 33.44 -11.14 -21.44
N ASN A 145 33.25 -9.89 -21.03
CA ASN A 145 34.12 -8.76 -21.35
C ASN A 145 35.43 -8.75 -20.56
N LYS A 146 35.66 -9.75 -19.69
CA LYS A 146 36.81 -9.82 -18.75
C LYS A 146 36.86 -8.66 -17.75
N GLU A 147 35.72 -8.02 -17.46
CA GLU A 147 35.61 -7.01 -16.39
C GLU A 147 35.52 -7.68 -15.01
N PHE A 148 35.08 -8.93 -14.95
CA PHE A 148 35.04 -9.76 -13.74
C PHE A 148 35.80 -11.07 -13.96
N THR A 149 36.46 -11.57 -12.91
CA THR A 149 37.03 -12.93 -12.93
C THR A 149 35.91 -13.99 -12.81
N GLU A 150 36.24 -15.27 -13.04
CA GLU A 150 35.25 -16.34 -12.81
C GLU A 150 34.83 -16.38 -11.34
N ASP A 151 35.77 -16.23 -10.40
CA ASP A 151 35.48 -16.23 -8.97
C ASP A 151 34.57 -15.06 -8.56
N ASP A 152 34.83 -13.85 -9.07
CA ASP A 152 33.97 -12.67 -8.82
C ASP A 152 32.55 -12.91 -9.35
N LYS A 153 32.42 -13.50 -10.55
CA LYS A 153 31.13 -13.83 -11.14
C LYS A 153 30.35 -14.79 -10.24
N TYR A 154 30.98 -15.84 -9.71
CA TYR A 154 30.29 -16.78 -8.82
C TYR A 154 29.83 -16.08 -7.53
N CYS A 155 30.70 -15.26 -6.91
CA CYS A 155 30.36 -14.51 -5.71
C CYS A 155 29.20 -13.53 -5.95
N LEU A 156 29.23 -12.76 -7.04
CA LEU A 156 28.19 -11.79 -7.39
C LEU A 156 26.84 -12.47 -7.65
N LEU A 157 26.83 -13.65 -8.28
CA LEU A 157 25.61 -14.40 -8.51
C LEU A 157 25.01 -14.93 -7.19
N GLU A 158 25.85 -15.42 -6.29
CA GLU A 158 25.41 -15.88 -4.97
C GLU A 158 24.84 -14.74 -4.13
N GLU A 159 25.51 -13.58 -4.09
CA GLU A 159 25.00 -12.40 -3.41
C GLU A 159 23.68 -11.89 -4.02
N LEU A 160 23.55 -11.93 -5.34
CA LEU A 160 22.32 -11.54 -6.04
C LEU A 160 21.15 -12.48 -5.70
N ASP A 161 21.40 -13.78 -5.66
CA ASP A 161 20.37 -14.78 -5.32
C ASP A 161 19.94 -14.61 -3.85
N GLN A 162 20.88 -14.42 -2.92
CA GLN A 162 20.57 -14.11 -1.52
C GLN A 162 19.71 -12.84 -1.38
N LEU A 163 20.08 -11.77 -2.10
CA LEU A 163 19.31 -10.54 -2.11
C LEU A 163 17.88 -10.78 -2.60
N ALA A 164 17.73 -11.43 -3.76
CA ALA A 164 16.41 -11.71 -4.34
C ALA A 164 15.54 -12.59 -3.42
N ASP A 165 16.13 -13.55 -2.73
CA ASP A 165 15.44 -14.41 -1.75
C ASP A 165 14.97 -13.61 -0.53
N ASP A 166 15.78 -12.69 -0.01
CA ASP A 166 15.40 -11.81 1.10
C ASP A 166 14.21 -10.90 0.73
N TYR A 167 14.23 -10.30 -0.47
CA TYR A 167 13.10 -9.50 -0.95
C TYR A 167 11.85 -10.36 -1.20
N SER A 168 12.01 -11.58 -1.70
CA SER A 168 10.91 -12.53 -1.89
C SER A 168 10.27 -12.93 -0.55
N ARG A 169 11.09 -13.10 0.50
CA ARG A 169 10.62 -13.36 1.87
C ARG A 169 9.85 -12.17 2.42
N LYS A 170 10.36 -10.95 2.28
CA LYS A 170 9.66 -9.72 2.70
C LYS A 170 8.30 -9.58 2.02
N ILE A 171 8.20 -9.86 0.72
CA ILE A 171 6.92 -9.85 -0.01
C ILE A 171 5.94 -10.87 0.59
N LYS A 172 6.42 -12.09 0.91
CA LYS A 172 5.59 -13.13 1.52
C LYS A 172 5.08 -12.71 2.91
N GLU A 173 5.96 -12.20 3.77
CA GLU A 173 5.61 -11.71 5.10
C GLU A 173 4.57 -10.58 5.06
N MET A 174 4.77 -9.60 4.17
CA MET A 174 3.80 -8.51 3.95
C MET A 174 2.45 -9.02 3.47
N GLY A 175 2.45 -10.02 2.59
CA GLY A 175 1.24 -10.69 2.12
C GLY A 175 0.49 -11.38 3.24
N GLU A 176 1.15 -12.22 4.02
CA GLU A 176 0.55 -12.96 5.14
C GLU A 176 0.00 -12.01 6.23
N GLU A 177 0.73 -10.93 6.54
CA GLU A 177 0.27 -9.93 7.49
C GLU A 177 -1.00 -9.23 7.00
N LYS A 178 -1.04 -8.89 5.70
CA LYS A 178 -2.20 -8.23 5.09
C LYS A 178 -3.39 -9.18 4.98
N GLU A 179 -3.18 -10.43 4.60
CA GLU A 179 -4.22 -11.46 4.54
C GLU A 179 -4.85 -11.69 5.91
N LYS A 180 -4.03 -11.84 6.96
CA LYS A 180 -4.51 -11.91 8.35
C LYS A 180 -5.34 -10.69 8.72
N LYS A 181 -4.92 -9.48 8.32
CA LYS A 181 -5.71 -8.25 8.54
C LYS A 181 -7.03 -8.25 7.78
N ILE A 182 -7.10 -8.84 6.59
CA ILE A 182 -8.34 -8.96 5.80
C ILE A 182 -9.28 -9.99 6.42
N MET A 183 -8.76 -11.06 7.03
CA MET A 183 -9.57 -12.15 7.59
C MET A 183 -9.93 -11.96 9.07
N THR A 184 -9.16 -11.16 9.82
CA THR A 184 -9.43 -10.90 11.25
C THR A 184 -10.52 -9.83 11.42
N ILE A 185 -11.34 -9.98 12.47
CA ILE A 185 -12.51 -9.12 12.81
C ILE A 185 -12.12 -7.92 13.66
#